data_AF-A0A934DS72-F1
#
_entry.id   AF-A0A934DS72-F1
#
_cell.length_a   1.000
_cell.length_b   1.000
_cell.length_c   1.000
_cell.angle_alpha   90.00
_cell.angle_beta   90.00
_cell.angle_gamma   90.00
#
_symmetry.space_group_name_H-M   'P 1'
#
loop_
_entity.id
_entity.type
_entity.pdbx_description
1 polymer ?
#
loop_
_entity_poly.entity_id
_entity_poly.type
_entity_poly.pdbx_seq_one_letter_code
_entity_poly.pdbx_strand_id
1 'polypeptide(L)'
;MTKRALLALGSKATLVVAWIVPLAGCEEDAPDVPHAVYSLDDNSCQSCHANPSSGAPQSPHTGESHCVGCHSVTNNQVGTQDAGADSGGPPKIPHSTTSKDDTYCLGCHKDGVNGAKKTTHPERTNCTGCHAQ
;
A
#
# COMPACT_ATOMS: atom_id res chain seq x y z
N MET A 1 36.02 73.94 19.04
CA MET A 1 34.71 73.27 19.05
C MET A 1 34.57 72.41 17.81
N THR A 2 34.64 71.08 17.92
CA THR A 2 33.80 70.08 17.20
C THR A 2 34.37 68.67 17.44
N LYS A 3 33.67 67.90 18.29
CA LYS A 3 33.90 66.46 18.46
C LYS A 3 33.27 65.74 17.27
N ARG A 4 34.03 64.91 16.54
CA ARG A 4 33.48 63.96 15.58
C ARG A 4 33.25 62.63 16.29
N ALA A 5 31.98 62.29 16.50
CA ALA A 5 31.56 60.99 17.03
C ALA A 5 31.60 59.95 15.88
N LEU A 6 32.35 58.87 16.08
CA LEU A 6 32.26 57.65 15.28
C LEU A 6 31.00 56.88 15.71
N LEU A 7 30.02 56.73 14.82
CA LEU A 7 28.93 55.74 15.00
C LEU A 7 29.44 54.36 14.60
N ALA A 8 29.50 53.44 15.55
CA ALA A 8 29.69 52.02 15.28
C ALA A 8 28.33 51.38 14.96
N LEU A 9 28.11 50.98 13.71
CA LEU A 9 26.98 50.12 13.34
C LEU A 9 27.32 48.67 13.70
N GLY A 10 26.74 48.16 14.78
CA GLY A 10 26.78 46.75 15.14
C GLY A 10 25.82 45.95 14.27
N SER A 11 26.34 45.22 13.28
CA SER A 11 25.58 44.28 12.45
C SER A 11 25.34 42.99 13.24
N LYS A 12 24.13 42.82 13.79
CA LYS A 12 23.71 41.55 14.40
C LYS A 12 23.37 40.58 13.27
N ALA A 13 24.33 39.76 12.86
CA ALA A 13 24.09 38.65 11.96
C ALA A 13 23.31 37.56 12.73
N THR A 14 21.99 37.51 12.53
CA THR A 14 21.15 36.42 13.02
C THR A 14 21.44 35.18 12.19
N LEU A 15 22.13 34.18 12.76
CA LEU A 15 22.24 32.85 12.15
C LEU A 15 20.85 32.22 12.12
N VAL A 16 20.27 32.07 10.93
CA VAL A 16 19.12 31.19 10.71
C VAL A 16 19.70 29.80 10.50
N VAL A 17 19.70 28.97 11.56
CA VAL A 17 19.99 27.55 11.44
C VAL A 17 18.78 26.93 10.73
N ALA A 18 18.91 26.73 9.41
CA ALA A 18 17.97 25.93 8.64
C ALA A 18 18.12 24.49 9.12
N TRP A 19 17.23 24.07 10.02
CA TRP A 19 17.07 22.67 10.36
C TRP A 19 16.60 21.95 9.10
N ILE A 20 17.50 21.20 8.47
CA ILE A 20 17.13 20.23 7.45
C ILE A 20 16.32 19.18 8.19
N VAL A 21 14.99 19.36 8.19
CA VAL A 21 14.07 18.29 8.59
C VAL A 21 14.26 17.21 7.52
N PRO A 22 14.74 16.01 7.87
CA PRO A 22 14.72 14.92 6.92
C PRO A 22 13.25 14.73 6.55
N LEU A 23 12.93 15.00 5.28
CA LEU A 23 11.67 14.57 4.68
C LEU A 23 11.53 13.10 5.06
N ALA A 24 10.40 12.73 5.67
CA ALA A 24 10.05 11.35 5.95
C ALA A 24 10.16 10.58 4.64
N GLY A 25 11.31 9.94 4.47
CA GLY A 25 11.70 9.19 3.30
C GLY A 25 11.74 7.74 3.71
N CYS A 26 11.30 6.88 2.80
CA CYS A 26 11.44 5.44 2.87
C CYS A 26 12.80 5.08 3.46
N GLU A 27 12.82 4.21 4.49
CA GLU A 27 14.06 3.54 4.91
C GLU A 27 14.65 2.87 3.67
N GLU A 28 15.94 3.11 3.37
CA GLU A 28 16.55 2.81 2.06
C GLU A 28 16.62 1.30 1.74
N ASP A 29 16.13 0.45 2.65
CA ASP A 29 16.13 -1.01 2.55
C ASP A 29 14.72 -1.63 2.70
N ALA A 30 13.66 -0.93 2.31
CA ALA A 30 12.32 -1.50 2.30
C ALA A 30 12.26 -2.73 1.36
N PRO A 31 11.77 -3.90 1.83
CA PRO A 31 11.74 -5.11 1.02
C PRO A 31 10.74 -5.00 -0.13
N ASP A 32 11.01 -5.75 -1.20
CA ASP A 32 10.08 -5.93 -2.31
C ASP A 32 8.77 -6.60 -1.85
N VAL A 33 7.66 -6.25 -2.50
CA VAL A 33 6.36 -6.91 -2.26
C VAL A 33 6.41 -8.32 -2.86
N PRO A 34 6.24 -9.40 -2.06
CA PRO A 34 6.48 -10.78 -2.50
C PRO A 34 5.29 -11.42 -3.22
N HIS A 35 4.24 -10.64 -3.52
CA HIS A 35 2.98 -11.14 -4.07
C HIS A 35 2.40 -10.18 -5.09
N ALA A 36 1.41 -10.67 -5.82
CA ALA A 36 0.69 -9.84 -6.76
C ALA A 36 -0.20 -8.79 -6.12
N VAL A 37 -0.33 -7.66 -6.81
CA VAL A 37 -1.16 -6.52 -6.40
C VAL A 37 -2.21 -6.27 -7.47
N TYR A 38 -3.42 -5.84 -7.11
CA TYR A 38 -4.43 -5.59 -8.14
C TYR A 38 -4.25 -4.20 -8.78
N SER A 39 -3.60 -3.29 -8.07
CA SER A 39 -3.36 -1.91 -8.45
C SER A 39 -2.12 -1.36 -7.74
N LEU A 40 -1.53 -0.30 -8.28
CA LEU A 40 -0.38 0.41 -7.72
C LEU A 40 -0.80 1.62 -6.87
N ASP A 41 -2.10 1.78 -6.61
CA ASP A 41 -2.57 2.84 -5.74
C ASP A 41 -2.33 2.51 -4.26
N ASP A 42 -1.95 3.54 -3.52
CA ASP A 42 -1.65 3.47 -2.09
C ASP A 42 -2.81 2.91 -1.23
N ASN A 43 -4.07 3.14 -1.64
CA ASN A 43 -5.25 2.62 -0.93
C ASN A 43 -5.46 1.11 -1.17
N SER A 44 -4.93 0.57 -2.28
CA SER A 44 -4.96 -0.85 -2.61
C SER A 44 -4.13 -1.69 -1.64
N CYS A 45 -2.99 -1.18 -1.19
CA CYS A 45 -2.19 -1.87 -0.18
C CYS A 45 -2.93 -1.93 1.16
N GLN A 46 -3.53 -0.81 1.58
CA GLN A 46 -4.23 -0.71 2.87
C GLN A 46 -5.48 -1.60 2.94
N SER A 47 -6.13 -1.86 1.81
CA SER A 47 -7.26 -2.78 1.68
C SER A 47 -6.99 -4.18 2.28
N CYS A 48 -5.75 -4.66 2.17
CA CYS A 48 -5.31 -5.94 2.74
C CYS A 48 -4.47 -5.76 4.01
N HIS A 49 -3.62 -4.74 4.08
CA HIS A 49 -2.66 -4.55 5.17
C HIS A 49 -3.17 -3.68 6.34
N ALA A 50 -4.38 -3.09 6.26
CA ALA A 50 -4.96 -2.33 7.38
C ALA A 50 -5.62 -3.21 8.44
N ASN A 51 -6.10 -4.42 8.09
CA ASN A 51 -6.84 -5.30 8.99
C ASN A 51 -6.33 -6.75 8.91
N PRO A 52 -6.03 -7.42 10.04
CA PRO A 52 -5.53 -8.80 10.04
C PRO A 52 -6.54 -9.82 9.47
N SER A 53 -7.82 -9.44 9.40
CA SER A 53 -8.90 -10.28 8.88
C SER A 53 -8.84 -10.47 7.37
N SER A 54 -8.09 -9.63 6.65
CA SER A 54 -7.91 -9.71 5.19
C SER A 54 -6.92 -10.80 4.76
N GLY A 55 -6.33 -11.54 5.70
CA GLY A 55 -5.39 -12.64 5.41
C GLY A 55 -3.98 -12.17 5.01
N ALA A 56 -3.69 -10.87 5.14
CA ALA A 56 -2.37 -10.28 5.01
C ALA A 56 -1.87 -9.77 6.38
N PRO A 57 -0.56 -9.84 6.66
CA PRO A 57 -0.02 -9.23 7.86
C PRO A 57 -0.23 -7.72 7.80
N GLN A 58 -0.52 -7.09 8.95
CA GLN A 58 -0.61 -5.63 8.99
C GLN A 58 0.77 -5.01 8.72
N SER A 59 0.77 -3.83 8.09
CA SER A 59 2.01 -3.07 7.95
C SER A 59 2.63 -2.79 9.33
N PRO A 60 3.94 -2.99 9.51
CA PRO A 60 4.61 -2.70 10.78
C PRO A 60 4.75 -1.19 11.04
N HIS A 61 4.48 -0.34 10.05
CA HIS A 61 4.51 1.12 10.19
C HIS A 61 3.09 1.72 10.06
N THR A 62 2.75 2.61 10.99
CA THR A 62 1.44 3.26 11.05
C THR A 62 1.45 4.59 10.31
N GLY A 63 0.43 4.86 9.48
CA GLY A 63 0.20 6.18 8.89
C GLY A 63 0.85 6.43 7.54
N GLU A 64 1.64 5.49 7.01
CA GLU A 64 2.17 5.60 5.66
C GLU A 64 1.10 5.26 4.62
N SER A 65 0.84 6.21 3.72
CA SER A 65 0.02 5.97 2.54
C SER A 65 0.89 5.60 1.34
N HIS A 66 2.11 6.15 1.20
CA HIS A 66 2.90 6.04 -0.03
C HIS A 66 3.70 4.73 -0.17
N CYS A 67 3.00 3.60 -0.27
CA CYS A 67 3.61 2.26 -0.20
C CYS A 67 4.56 1.99 -1.37
N VAL A 68 4.11 2.23 -2.61
CA VAL A 68 4.89 1.89 -3.83
C VAL A 68 6.10 2.80 -4.07
N GLY A 69 6.22 3.91 -3.31
CA GLY A 69 7.42 4.73 -3.31
C GLY A 69 8.57 4.12 -2.49
N CYS A 70 8.25 3.27 -1.50
CA CYS A 70 9.22 2.60 -0.65
C CYS A 70 9.38 1.12 -1.03
N HIS A 71 8.26 0.43 -1.23
CA HIS A 71 8.23 -0.98 -1.59
C HIS A 71 8.19 -1.13 -3.10
N SER A 72 9.22 -1.76 -3.65
CA SER A 72 9.21 -2.11 -5.07
C SER A 72 8.23 -3.28 -5.30
N VAL A 73 7.23 -3.00 -6.13
CA VAL A 73 6.29 -3.96 -6.70
C VAL A 73 6.86 -4.34 -8.06
N THR A 74 7.65 -5.41 -8.09
CA THR A 74 8.38 -5.80 -9.29
C THR A 74 7.43 -6.00 -10.47
N ASN A 75 7.84 -5.45 -11.61
CA ASN A 75 7.09 -5.24 -12.83
C ASN A 75 6.28 -6.49 -13.27
N ASN A 76 4.98 -6.31 -13.51
CA ASN A 76 3.99 -7.33 -13.92
C ASN A 76 3.42 -8.23 -12.80
N GLN A 77 3.16 -7.64 -11.64
CA GLN A 77 2.24 -8.23 -10.69
C GLN A 77 0.94 -7.43 -10.49
N VAL A 78 0.74 -6.31 -11.22
CA VAL A 78 -0.56 -5.64 -11.35
C VAL A 78 -1.47 -6.59 -12.12
N GLY A 79 -2.40 -7.25 -11.43
CA GLY A 79 -3.21 -8.35 -11.94
C GLY A 79 -4.07 -8.00 -13.17
N THR A 80 -3.43 -7.95 -14.32
CA THR A 80 -3.99 -8.09 -15.67
C THR A 80 -3.65 -9.45 -16.27
N GLN A 81 -3.38 -10.43 -15.42
CA GLN A 81 -3.15 -11.80 -15.87
C GLN A 81 -4.09 -12.71 -15.11
N ASP A 82 -5.35 -12.67 -15.48
CA ASP A 82 -5.98 -13.62 -16.42
C ASP A 82 -5.26 -14.96 -16.72
N ALA A 83 -4.28 -15.42 -15.92
CA ALA A 83 -3.68 -16.74 -16.06
C ALA A 83 -4.70 -17.87 -15.83
N GLY A 84 -5.94 -17.54 -15.45
CA GLY A 84 -7.11 -18.42 -15.58
C GLY A 84 -8.01 -18.12 -16.78
N ALA A 85 -8.17 -16.86 -17.21
CA ALA A 85 -9.10 -16.50 -18.28
C ALA A 85 -8.62 -16.97 -19.66
N ASP A 86 -7.32 -16.95 -19.94
CA ASP A 86 -6.75 -17.45 -21.20
C ASP A 86 -6.77 -18.99 -21.30
N SER A 87 -6.98 -19.67 -20.17
CA SER A 87 -7.15 -21.14 -20.08
C SER A 87 -8.60 -21.58 -19.85
N GLY A 88 -9.56 -20.64 -19.81
CA GLY A 88 -10.97 -20.91 -19.55
C GLY A 88 -11.31 -21.37 -18.12
N GLY A 89 -10.35 -21.32 -17.19
CA GLY A 89 -10.49 -21.76 -15.80
C GLY A 89 -10.77 -20.61 -14.82
N PRO A 90 -11.30 -20.92 -13.62
CA PRO A 90 -11.45 -19.93 -12.55
C PRO A 90 -10.08 -19.34 -12.15
N PRO A 91 -10.00 -18.03 -11.86
CA PRO A 91 -8.76 -17.42 -11.37
C PRO A 91 -8.34 -18.00 -10.03
N LYS A 92 -7.04 -18.03 -9.77
CA LYS A 92 -6.50 -18.41 -8.47
C LYS A 92 -6.79 -17.37 -7.39
N ILE A 93 -6.85 -17.79 -6.14
CA ILE A 93 -6.95 -16.93 -4.97
C ILE A 93 -5.53 -16.44 -4.62
N PRO A 94 -5.20 -15.15 -4.81
CA PRO A 94 -3.84 -14.67 -4.67
C PRO A 94 -3.42 -14.36 -3.23
N HIS A 95 -4.30 -14.60 -2.26
CA HIS A 95 -4.09 -14.27 -0.85
C HIS A 95 -4.47 -15.46 0.04
N SER A 96 -3.91 -15.47 1.25
CA SER A 96 -4.28 -16.49 2.23
C SER A 96 -5.72 -16.28 2.71
N THR A 97 -6.41 -17.37 3.00
CA THR A 97 -7.76 -17.34 3.57
C THR A 97 -7.76 -17.99 4.94
N THR A 98 -8.26 -17.31 5.96
CA THR A 98 -8.40 -17.90 7.30
C THR A 98 -9.61 -18.83 7.40
N SER A 99 -10.55 -18.71 6.47
CA SER A 99 -11.75 -19.55 6.35
C SER A 99 -12.04 -19.89 4.89
N LYS A 100 -12.64 -21.06 4.67
CA LYS A 100 -13.19 -21.50 3.37
C LYS A 100 -14.70 -21.31 3.26
N ASP A 101 -15.30 -20.66 4.26
CA ASP A 101 -16.73 -20.33 4.27
C ASP A 101 -17.03 -19.26 3.21
N ASP A 102 -18.12 -19.43 2.48
CA ASP A 102 -18.51 -18.51 1.40
C ASP A 102 -18.79 -17.10 1.90
N THR A 103 -19.33 -16.96 3.12
CA THR A 103 -19.61 -15.65 3.72
C THR A 103 -18.33 -14.85 3.98
N TYR A 104 -17.22 -15.54 4.23
CA TYR A 104 -15.90 -14.91 4.39
C TYR A 104 -15.41 -14.36 3.04
N CYS A 105 -15.51 -15.14 1.96
CA CYS A 105 -15.15 -14.69 0.62
C CYS A 105 -16.04 -13.54 0.13
N LEU A 106 -17.36 -13.67 0.34
CA LEU A 106 -18.35 -12.68 -0.07
C LEU A 106 -18.22 -11.36 0.68
N GLY A 107 -17.61 -11.35 1.87
CA GLY A 107 -17.36 -10.13 2.64
C GLY A 107 -16.63 -9.04 1.84
N CYS A 108 -15.72 -9.43 0.95
CA CYS A 108 -15.07 -8.49 0.02
C CYS A 108 -15.58 -8.62 -1.41
N HIS A 109 -15.80 -9.86 -1.90
CA HIS A 109 -16.07 -10.11 -3.31
C HIS A 109 -17.52 -9.88 -3.74
N LYS A 110 -18.48 -9.76 -2.83
CA LYS A 110 -19.88 -9.50 -3.20
C LYS A 110 -20.03 -8.11 -3.83
N ASP A 111 -19.55 -7.10 -3.12
CA ASP A 111 -19.70 -5.69 -3.49
C ASP A 111 -18.37 -5.04 -3.91
N GLY A 112 -17.29 -5.83 -4.02
CA GLY A 112 -15.97 -5.35 -4.44
C GLY A 112 -15.34 -4.41 -3.42
N VAL A 113 -15.58 -4.69 -2.14
CA VAL A 113 -15.02 -3.95 -1.02
C VAL A 113 -13.50 -4.09 -1.05
N ASN A 114 -12.77 -3.05 -0.65
CA ASN A 114 -11.31 -3.09 -0.56
C ASN A 114 -10.63 -3.38 -1.93
N GLY A 115 -11.30 -3.00 -3.03
CA GLY A 115 -10.84 -3.21 -4.40
C GLY A 115 -10.80 -4.66 -4.86
N ALA A 116 -11.46 -5.57 -4.12
CA ALA A 116 -11.66 -6.93 -4.56
C ALA A 116 -12.45 -6.96 -5.88
N LYS A 117 -12.08 -7.86 -6.80
CA LYS A 117 -12.91 -8.10 -7.99
C LYS A 117 -14.27 -8.63 -7.54
N LYS A 118 -15.35 -8.04 -8.05
CA LYS A 118 -16.71 -8.54 -7.79
C LYS A 118 -16.87 -9.94 -8.39
N THR A 119 -17.40 -10.88 -7.60
CA THR A 119 -17.79 -12.18 -8.14
C THR A 119 -18.94 -11.98 -9.13
N THR A 120 -18.90 -12.72 -10.24
CA THR A 120 -19.98 -12.73 -11.22
C THR A 120 -21.11 -13.68 -10.85
N HIS A 121 -20.93 -14.46 -9.78
CA HIS A 121 -21.83 -15.52 -9.36
C HIS A 121 -21.86 -15.61 -7.81
N PRO A 122 -22.40 -14.59 -7.13
CA PRO A 122 -22.44 -14.53 -5.67
C PRO A 122 -23.34 -15.60 -5.03
N GLU A 123 -24.18 -16.26 -5.81
CA GLU A 123 -25.05 -17.35 -5.38
C GLU A 123 -24.34 -18.70 -5.23
N ARG A 124 -23.13 -18.85 -5.79
CA ARG A 124 -22.39 -20.11 -5.68
C ARG A 124 -21.77 -20.26 -4.30
N THR A 125 -21.80 -21.49 -3.83
CA THR A 125 -21.14 -21.91 -2.60
C THR A 125 -19.86 -22.70 -2.89
N ASN A 126 -19.05 -22.89 -1.86
CA ASN A 126 -17.75 -23.55 -1.91
C ASN A 126 -16.77 -22.91 -2.93
N CYS A 127 -16.45 -21.63 -2.74
CA CYS A 127 -15.56 -20.88 -3.65
C CYS A 127 -14.23 -21.61 -3.92
N THR A 128 -13.63 -22.22 -2.88
CA THR A 128 -12.34 -22.91 -2.97
C THR A 128 -12.37 -24.24 -3.73
N GLY A 129 -13.56 -24.75 -4.07
CA GLY A 129 -13.71 -25.93 -4.91
C GLY A 129 -13.28 -25.68 -6.36
N CYS A 130 -13.39 -24.43 -6.82
CA CYS A 130 -12.97 -24.01 -8.16
C CYS A 130 -11.77 -23.05 -8.10
N HIS A 131 -11.78 -22.11 -7.17
CA HIS A 131 -10.71 -21.14 -6.99
C HIS A 131 -9.64 -21.68 -6.05
N ALA A 132 -8.59 -22.28 -6.61
CA ALA A 132 -7.43 -22.73 -5.85
C ALA A 132 -6.54 -21.54 -5.45
N GLN A 133 -5.83 -21.65 -4.32
CA GLN A 133 -4.73 -20.74 -3.95
C GLN A 133 -3.50 -21.01 -4.83
#